data_AF-A0A2T0HI18-F1
#
_entry.id   AF-A0A2T0HI18-F1
#
_cell.length_a   1.000
_cell.length_b   1.000
_cell.length_c   1.000
_cell.angle_alpha   90.00
_cell.angle_beta   90.00
_cell.angle_gamma   90.00
#
_symmetry.space_group_name_H-M   'P 1'
#
loop_
_entity.id
_entity.type
_entity.pdbx_description
1 polymer ?
#
loop_
_entity_poly.entity_id
_entity_poly.type
_entity_poly.pdbx_seq_one_letter_code
_entity_poly.pdbx_strand_id
1 'polypeptide(L)' 'MLTLTVPHGLGDDLSGLLEQIHKAWRSTSTSRAGKKLRKLLGVRGTIRALEVTPGSNGFHPHLHVLLFLHGGV' A
#
# COMPACT_ATOMS: atom_id res chain seq x y z
N MET A 1 3.27 -1.68 -12.43
CA MET A 1 2.26 -1.32 -11.39
C MET A 1 2.48 -2.23 -10.20
N LEU A 2 2.37 -1.72 -8.97
CA LEU A 2 2.47 -2.50 -7.74
C LEU A 2 1.07 -2.64 -7.13
N THR A 3 0.65 -3.88 -6.84
CA THR A 3 -0.61 -4.15 -6.13
C THR A 3 -0.27 -4.81 -4.79
N LEU A 4 -0.72 -4.20 -3.70
CA LEU A 4 -0.54 -4.70 -2.35
C LEU A 4 -1.88 -5.21 -1.82
N THR A 5 -1.87 -6.40 -1.24
CA THR A 5 -3.00 -6.97 -0.52
C THR A 5 -2.57 -7.28 0.91
N VAL A 6 -3.49 -7.20 1.85
CA VAL A 6 -3.23 -7.49 3.26
C VAL A 6 -4.10 -8.68 3.66
N PRO A 7 -3.52 -9.75 4.24
CA PRO A 7 -4.32 -10.83 4.79
C PRO A 7 -5.17 -10.31 5.95
N HIS A 8 -6.40 -10.79 6.05
CA HIS A 8 -7.29 -10.55 7.18
C HIS A 8 -7.98 -11.86 7.57
N GLY A 9 -8.48 -11.93 8.80
CA GLY A 9 -9.13 -13.10 9.38
C GLY A 9 -10.57 -12.82 9.83
N LEU A 10 -11.17 -13.86 10.42
CA LEU A 10 -12.46 -13.75 11.12
C LEU A 10 -12.30 -12.82 12.33
N GLY A 11 -13.14 -11.79 12.41
CA GLY A 11 -13.13 -10.80 13.48
C GLY A 11 -12.34 -9.52 13.19
N ASP A 12 -11.60 -9.45 12.09
CA ASP A 12 -10.98 -8.20 11.66
C ASP A 12 -12.04 -7.23 11.14
N ASP A 13 -11.95 -5.98 11.56
CA ASP A 13 -12.81 -4.90 11.09
C ASP A 13 -12.15 -4.12 9.94
N LEU A 14 -12.95 -3.75 8.94
CA LEU A 14 -12.45 -3.05 7.76
C LEU A 14 -11.81 -1.71 8.12
N SER A 15 -12.41 -0.94 9.03
CA SER A 15 -11.89 0.38 9.43
C SER A 15 -10.48 0.30 10.00
N GLY A 16 -10.25 -0.59 10.96
CA GLY A 16 -8.96 -0.84 11.58
C GLY A 16 -7.93 -1.32 10.56
N LEU A 17 -8.34 -2.19 9.63
CA LEU A 17 -7.45 -2.64 8.56
C LEU A 17 -7.05 -1.49 7.62
N LEU A 18 -7.97 -0.60 7.25
CA LEU A 18 -7.68 0.57 6.43
C LEU A 18 -6.74 1.56 7.14
N GLU A 19 -6.92 1.77 8.46
CA GLU A 19 -6.00 2.56 9.28
C GLU A 19 -4.59 1.98 9.29
N GLN A 20 -4.47 0.66 9.43
CA GLN A 20 -3.19 -0.05 9.39
C GLN A 20 -2.52 0.07 8.02
N ILE A 21 -3.26 -0.09 6.92
CA ILE A 21 -2.76 0.12 5.55
C ILE A 21 -2.23 1.55 5.39
N HIS A 22 -2.96 2.56 5.86
CA HIS A 22 -2.51 3.96 5.79
C HIS A 22 -1.25 4.22 6.62
N LYS A 23 -1.17 3.64 7.82
CA LYS A 23 0.00 3.74 8.68
C LYS A 23 1.23 3.05 8.06
N ALA A 24 1.05 1.85 7.49
CA ALA A 24 2.10 1.10 6.80
C ALA A 24 2.58 1.83 5.52
N TRP A 25 1.67 2.42 4.76
CA TRP A 25 2.03 3.27 3.63
C TRP A 25 2.85 4.48 4.08
N ARG A 26 2.41 5.18 5.14
CA ARG A 26 3.13 6.34 5.68
C ARG A 26 4.53 5.98 6.18
N SER A 27 4.68 4.85 6.85
CA SER A 27 5.97 4.38 7.39
C SER A 27 6.96 4.04 6.27
N THR A 28 6.49 3.45 5.17
CA THR A 28 7.33 3.09 4.02
C THR A 28 7.57 4.24 3.04
N SER A 29 6.77 5.32 3.10
CA SER A 29 6.86 6.44 2.14
C SER A 29 7.40 7.75 2.69
N THR A 30 7.07 8.12 3.94
CA THR A 30 7.35 9.45 4.50
C THR A 30 8.33 9.44 5.67
N SER A 31 8.48 8.31 6.36
CA SER A 31 9.44 8.19 7.47
C SER A 31 10.88 8.32 6.97
N ARG A 32 11.85 8.52 7.88
CA ARG A 32 13.28 8.55 7.51
C ARG A 32 13.72 7.25 6.82
N ALA A 33 13.33 6.10 7.37
CA ALA A 33 13.61 4.79 6.80
C ALA A 33 12.89 4.59 5.45
N GLY A 34 11.62 4.99 5.37
CA GLY A 34 10.83 4.92 4.14
C GLY A 34 11.39 5.79 3.01
N LYS A 35 11.80 7.02 3.31
CA LYS A 35 12.49 7.90 2.36
C LYS A 35 13.81 7.30 1.87
N LYS A 36 14.59 6.68 2.77
CA LYS A 36 15.83 5.96 2.41
C LYS A 36 15.53 4.77 1.49
N LEU A 37 14.51 3.98 1.81
CA LEU A 37 14.05 2.86 0.98
C LEU A 37 13.60 3.32 -0.41
N ARG A 38 12.75 4.35 -0.48
CA ARG A 38 12.30 4.92 -1.76
C ARG A 38 13.44 5.45 -2.61
N LYS A 39 14.43 6.10 -2.00
CA LYS A 39 15.64 6.55 -2.70
C LYS A 39 16.46 5.36 -3.23
N LEU A 40 16.65 4.32 -2.41
CA LEU A 40 17.35 3.10 -2.82
C LEU A 40 16.66 2.40 -4.00
N LEU A 41 15.32 2.34 -3.97
CA LEU A 41 14.50 1.77 -5.04
C LEU A 41 14.32 2.70 -6.25
N GLY A 42 14.91 3.90 -6.23
CA GLY A 42 14.77 4.87 -7.33
C GLY A 42 13.37 5.48 -7.49
N VAL A 43 12.49 5.38 -6.49
CA VAL A 43 11.10 5.89 -6.56
C VAL A 43 11.10 7.43 -6.55
N ARG A 44 10.77 8.02 -7.69
CA ARG A 44 10.57 9.48 -7.88
C ARG A 44 9.20 9.94 -7.40
N GLY A 45 8.17 9.15 -7.66
CA GLY A 45 6.79 9.52 -7.37
C GLY A 45 5.88 8.30 -7.32
N THR A 46 4.69 8.49 -6.76
CA THR A 46 3.67 7.44 -6.68
C THR A 46 2.28 8.04 -6.80
N ILE A 47 1.40 7.38 -7.54
CA ILE A 47 -0.07 7.60 -7.48
C ILE A 47 -0.67 6.31 -6.93
N ARG A 48 -1.59 6.40 -5.98
CA ARG A 48 -2.20 5.22 -5.35
C ARG A 48 -3.73 5.30 -5.33
N ALA A 49 -4.37 4.15 -5.48
CA ALA A 49 -5.81 3.95 -5.32
C ALA A 49 -6.05 2.82 -4.31
N LEU A 50 -6.99 3.03 -3.39
CA LEU A 50 -7.49 2.01 -2.48
C LEU A 50 -8.79 1.45 -3.07
N GLU A 51 -8.82 0.15 -3.29
CA GLU A 51 -9.99 -0.61 -3.71
C GLU A 51 -10.41 -1.52 -2.55
N VAL A 52 -11.71 -1.64 -2.31
CA VAL A 52 -12.26 -2.61 -1.35
C VAL A 52 -13.35 -3.40 -2.04
N THR A 53 -13.13 -4.70 -2.20
CA THR A 53 -14.06 -5.59 -2.91
C THR A 53 -14.76 -6.51 -1.90
N PRO A 54 -16.10 -6.47 -1.79
CA PRO A 54 -16.84 -7.40 -0.94
C PRO A 54 -16.88 -8.80 -1.58
N GLY A 55 -16.91 -9.84 -0.75
CA GLY A 55 -16.98 -11.23 -1.18
C GLY A 55 -17.56 -12.15 -0.11
N SER A 56 -17.71 -13.44 -0.42
CA SER A 56 -18.30 -14.44 0.50
C SER A 56 -17.54 -14.58 1.82
N ASN A 57 -16.26 -14.21 1.84
CA ASN A 57 -15.37 -14.29 3.00
C ASN A 57 -15.05 -12.92 3.61
N GLY A 58 -15.89 -11.91 3.38
CA GLY A 58 -15.72 -10.57 3.93
C GLY A 58 -15.32 -9.54 2.86
N PHE A 59 -14.18 -8.88 3.05
CA PHE A 59 -13.72 -7.78 2.20
C PHE A 59 -12.26 -7.98 1.79
N HIS A 60 -11.93 -7.63 0.55
CA HIS A 60 -10.59 -7.76 0.00
C HIS A 60 -10.05 -6.36 -0.35
N PRO A 61 -9.28 -5.71 0.55
CA PRO A 61 -8.71 -4.42 0.29
C PRO A 61 -7.41 -4.54 -0.50
N HIS A 62 -7.30 -3.76 -1.55
CA HIS A 62 -6.12 -3.67 -2.40
C HIS A 62 -5.63 -2.23 -2.48
N LEU A 63 -4.32 -2.04 -2.35
CA LEU A 63 -3.68 -0.77 -2.67
C LEU A 63 -2.96 -0.91 -4.02
N HIS A 64 -3.52 -0.30 -5.05
CA HIS A 64 -2.90 -0.20 -6.37
C HIS A 64 -2.02 1.03 -6.44
N VAL A 65 -0.77 0.86 -6.84
CA VAL A 65 0.24 1.92 -6.82
C VAL A 65 0.97 1.97 -8.15
N LEU A 66 0.89 3.10 -8.82
CA LEU A 66 1.79 3.44 -9.91
C LEU A 66 3.11 3.95 -9.31
N LEU A 67 4.22 3.29 -9.65
CA LEU A 67 5.56 3.66 -9.23
C LEU A 67 6.28 4.36 -10.38
N PHE A 68 6.71 5.60 -10.18
CA PHE A 68 7.57 6.32 -11.12
C PHE A 68 9.01 6.17 -10.66
N LEU A 69 9.85 5.48 -11.43
CA LEU A 69 11.22 5.16 -11.06
C LEU A 69 12.22 6.00 -11.86
N HIS A 70 13.41 6.24 -11.29
CA HIS A 70 14.53 6.86 -12.00
C HIS A 70 15.30 5.78 -12.77
N GLY A 71 15.45 5.93 -14.09
CA GLY A 71 16.15 4.97 -14.95
C GLY A 71 15.23 3.87 -15.46
N GLY A 72 14.21 4.23 -16.24
CA GLY A 72 13.54 3.25 -17.08
C GLY A 72 14.56 2.67 -18.07
N VAL A 73 14.53 1.35 -18.24
CA VAL A 73 14.90 0.71 -19.51
C VAL A 73 14.20 1.39 -20.68
#